data_AF-A0A9E7IWN1-F1
#
_entry.id   AF-A0A9E7IWN1-F1
#
_cell.length_a   1.000
_cell.length_b   1.000
_cell.length_c   1.000
_cell.angle_alpha   90.00
_cell.angle_beta   90.00
_cell.angle_gamma   90.00
#
_symmetry.space_group_name_H-M   'P 1'
#
loop_
_entity.id
_entity.type
_entity.pdbx_description
1 polymer ?
#
loop_
_entity_poly.entity_id
_entity_poly.type
_entity_poly.pdbx_seq_one_letter_code
_entity_poly.pdbx_strand_id
1 'polypeptide(L)' 'MDYTNRLEALKDSLDKAKLNKVKYEERLNILLNDRENIIKEIKALGIEPENLEAEIKNLENKIASEITKAEELLKDND' A
#
# COMPACT_ATOMS: atom_id res chain seq x y z
N MET A 1 44.23 -26.53 16.20
CA MET A 1 43.52 -26.56 14.90
C MET A 1 42.08 -26.19 15.16
N ASP A 2 41.69 -24.97 14.82
CA ASP A 2 40.35 -24.40 15.06
C ASP A 2 39.65 -24.02 13.72
N TYR A 3 40.19 -24.54 12.63
CA TYR A 3 39.73 -24.22 11.27
C TYR A 3 38.43 -24.94 10.92
N THR A 4 38.22 -26.15 11.45
CA THR A 4 37.01 -26.94 11.22
C THR A 4 35.77 -26.28 11.81
N ASN A 5 35.86 -25.80 13.06
CA ASN A 5 34.78 -25.08 13.74
C ASN A 5 34.42 -23.77 13.01
N ARG A 6 35.43 -23.04 12.54
CA ARG A 6 35.22 -21.83 11.72
C ARG A 6 34.55 -22.13 10.38
N LEU A 7 34.90 -23.24 9.74
CA LEU A 7 34.32 -23.65 8.47
C LEU A 7 32.84 -24.05 8.66
N GLU A 8 32.51 -24.76 9.73
CA GLU A 8 31.12 -25.08 10.08
C GLU A 8 30.30 -23.84 10.39
N ALA A 9 30.83 -22.90 11.20
CA ALA A 9 30.13 -21.65 11.51
C ALA A 9 29.85 -20.81 10.24
N LEU A 10 30.79 -20.79 9.29
CA LEU A 10 30.60 -20.12 7.99
C LEU A 10 29.54 -20.81 7.14
N LYS A 11 29.53 -22.15 7.13
CA LYS A 11 28.54 -22.94 6.39
C LYS A 11 27.13 -22.74 6.94
N ASP A 12 26.98 -22.78 8.26
CA ASP A 12 25.70 -22.51 8.93
C ASP A 12 25.20 -21.09 8.68
N SER A 13 26.11 -20.10 8.69
CA SER A 13 25.77 -18.71 8.39
C SER A 13 25.31 -18.55 6.94
N LEU A 14 25.98 -19.24 6.01
CA LEU A 14 25.62 -19.24 4.59
C LEU A 14 24.26 -19.87 4.35
N ASP A 15 23.95 -20.99 5.01
CA ASP A 15 22.68 -21.69 4.83
C ASP A 15 21.52 -20.90 5.45
N LYS A 16 21.73 -20.24 6.60
CA LYS A 16 20.78 -19.25 7.14
C LYS A 16 20.55 -18.08 6.19
N ALA A 17 21.62 -17.55 5.59
CA ALA A 17 21.52 -16.46 4.63
C ALA A 17 20.72 -16.85 3.38
N LYS A 18 20.92 -18.07 2.84
CA LYS A 18 20.13 -18.60 1.72
C LYS A 18 18.66 -18.73 2.08
N LEU A 19 18.34 -19.29 3.25
CA LEU A 19 16.97 -19.43 3.72
C LEU A 19 16.28 -18.06 3.85
N ASN A 20 16.99 -17.09 4.43
CA ASN A 20 16.50 -15.73 4.57
C ASN A 20 16.27 -15.07 3.20
N LYS A 21 17.18 -15.26 2.24
CA LYS A 21 17.04 -14.75 0.88
C LYS A 21 15.74 -15.23 0.24
N VAL A 22 15.49 -16.55 0.27
CA VAL A 22 14.26 -17.14 -0.30
C VAL A 22 13.02 -16.56 0.37
N LYS A 23 13.02 -16.45 1.71
CA LYS A 23 11.91 -15.86 2.47
C LYS A 23 11.65 -14.39 2.10
N TYR A 24 12.70 -13.60 1.88
CA TYR A 24 12.57 -12.21 1.48
C TYR A 24 12.10 -12.05 0.04
N GLU A 25 12.55 -12.93 -0.87
CA GLU A 25 12.08 -12.98 -2.26
C GLU A 25 10.59 -13.32 -2.34
N GLU A 26 10.14 -14.31 -1.57
CA GLU A 26 8.72 -14.66 -1.47
C GLU A 26 7.89 -13.49 -0.92
N ARG A 27 8.36 -12.84 0.14
CA ARG A 27 7.67 -11.68 0.72
C ARG A 27 7.61 -10.49 -0.22
N LEU A 28 8.66 -10.26 -1.01
CA LEU A 28 8.67 -9.22 -2.03
C LEU A 28 7.63 -9.50 -3.12
N ASN A 29 7.53 -10.74 -3.59
CA ASN A 29 6.53 -11.13 -4.59
C ASN A 29 5.10 -10.94 -4.08
N ILE A 30 4.84 -11.28 -2.81
CA ILE A 30 3.53 -11.03 -2.17
C ILE A 30 3.23 -9.52 -2.18
N LEU A 31 4.16 -8.70 -1.70
CA LEU A 31 3.96 -7.24 -1.66
C LEU A 31 3.76 -6.61 -3.05
N LEU A 32 4.43 -7.13 -4.07
CA LEU A 32 4.25 -6.67 -5.46
C LEU A 32 2.86 -7.03 -5.99
N ASN A 33 2.38 -8.24 -5.72
CA ASN A 33 1.03 -8.67 -6.09
C ASN A 33 -0.02 -7.84 -5.35
N ASP A 34 0.16 -7.62 -4.05
CA ASP A 34 -0.75 -6.80 -3.23
C ASP A 34 -0.82 -5.37 -3.78
N ARG A 35 0.32 -4.78 -4.12
CA ARG A 35 0.38 -3.45 -4.74
C ARG A 35 -0.38 -3.41 -6.06
N GLU A 36 -0.19 -4.42 -6.92
CA GLU A 36 -0.87 -4.46 -8.22
C GLU A 36 -2.39 -4.62 -8.05
N ASN A 37 -2.83 -5.42 -7.08
CA ASN A 37 -4.25 -5.57 -6.74
C ASN A 37 -4.85 -4.25 -6.22
N ILE A 38 -4.16 -3.56 -5.30
CA ILE A 38 -4.59 -2.25 -4.81
C ILE A 38 -4.71 -1.25 -5.95
N ILE A 39 -3.75 -1.21 -6.87
CA ILE A 39 -3.81 -0.33 -8.06
C ILE A 39 -4.99 -0.70 -8.97
N LYS A 40 -5.25 -2.00 -9.18
CA LYS A 40 -6.41 -2.46 -9.97
C LYS A 40 -7.73 -2.07 -9.31
N GLU A 41 -7.86 -2.21 -8.00
CA GLU A 41 -9.05 -1.78 -7.24
C GLU A 41 -9.27 -0.28 -7.35
N ILE A 42 -8.21 0.51 -7.16
CA ILE A 42 -8.25 1.98 -7.31
C ILE A 42 -8.71 2.37 -8.74
N LYS A 43 -8.14 1.74 -9.78
CA LYS A 43 -8.55 1.97 -11.17
C LYS A 43 -9.98 1.50 -11.44
N ALA A 44 -10.43 0.40 -10.83
CA ALA A 44 -11.79 -0.10 -10.96
C ALA A 44 -12.83 0.87 -10.36
N LEU A 45 -12.45 1.65 -9.35
CA LEU A 45 -13.23 2.75 -8.80
C LEU A 45 -13.24 4.00 -9.72
N GLY A 46 -12.55 3.95 -10.87
CA GLY A 46 -12.47 5.06 -11.83
C GLY A 46 -11.46 6.13 -11.44
N ILE A 47 -10.60 5.86 -10.45
CA ILE A 47 -9.62 6.80 -9.92
C ILE A 47 -8.23 6.36 -10.39
N GLU A 48 -7.47 7.25 -11.01
CA GLU A 48 -6.05 6.98 -11.25
C GLU A 48 -5.29 7.16 -9.93
N PRO A 49 -4.41 6.23 -9.50
CA PRO A 49 -3.73 6.30 -8.20
C PRO A 49 -2.89 7.57 -8.01
N GLU A 50 -2.44 8.20 -9.10
CA GLU A 50 -1.75 9.50 -9.10
C GLU A 50 -2.68 10.67 -8.75
N ASN A 51 -3.99 10.49 -8.93
CA ASN A 51 -5.03 11.49 -8.71
C ASN A 51 -5.86 11.21 -7.45
N LEU A 52 -5.52 10.19 -6.65
CA LEU A 52 -6.31 9.78 -5.49
C LEU A 52 -6.56 10.94 -4.51
N GLU A 53 -5.51 11.72 -4.24
CA GLU A 53 -5.54 12.84 -3.31
C GLU A 53 -6.30 14.05 -3.87
N ALA A 54 -6.23 14.25 -5.20
CA ALA A 54 -7.02 15.25 -5.89
C ALA A 54 -8.51 14.89 -5.92
N GLU A 55 -8.83 13.60 -6.09
CA GLU A 55 -10.21 13.11 -6.09
C GLU A 55 -10.85 13.19 -4.69
N ILE A 56 -10.09 12.87 -3.63
CA ILE A 56 -10.51 13.08 -2.24
C ILE A 56 -10.85 14.55 -2.02
N LYS A 57 -9.96 15.47 -2.41
CA LYS A 57 -10.20 16.91 -2.25
C LYS A 57 -11.40 17.41 -3.07
N ASN A 58 -11.61 16.87 -4.26
CA ASN A 58 -12.79 17.17 -5.08
C ASN A 58 -14.08 16.70 -4.40
N LEU A 59 -14.09 15.50 -3.82
CA LEU A 59 -15.23 14.97 -3.08
C LEU A 59 -15.52 15.78 -1.81
N GLU A 60 -14.49 16.17 -1.06
CA GLU A 60 -14.63 17.06 0.10
C GLU A 60 -15.26 18.40 -0.27
N ASN A 61 -14.80 19.03 -1.35
CA ASN A 61 -15.37 20.30 -1.84
C ASN A 61 -16.82 20.14 -2.30
N LYS A 62 -17.16 19.03 -2.96
CA LYS A 62 -18.54 18.73 -3.36
C LYS A 62 -19.43 18.55 -2.14
N ILE A 63 -18.98 17.81 -1.13
CA ILE A 63 -19.72 17.60 0.12
C ILE A 63 -19.96 18.95 0.81
N ALA A 64 -18.94 19.79 0.94
CA ALA A 64 -19.07 21.12 1.53
C ALA A 64 -20.09 21.98 0.77
N SER A 65 -20.03 22.00 -0.56
CA SER A 65 -20.97 22.75 -1.39
C SER A 65 -22.41 22.24 -1.27
N GLU A 66 -22.62 20.92 -1.26
CA GLU A 66 -23.95 20.33 -1.10
C GLU A 66 -24.52 20.58 0.30
N ILE A 67 -23.70 20.56 1.34
CA ILE A 67 -24.10 20.93 2.70
C ILE A 67 -24.54 22.40 2.74
N THR A 68 -23.75 23.31 2.17
CA THR A 68 -24.13 24.74 2.11
C THR A 68 -25.44 24.95 1.35
N LYS A 69 -25.64 24.28 0.21
CA LYS A 69 -26.91 24.35 -0.53
C LYS A 69 -28.08 23.79 0.28
N ALA A 70 -27.87 22.69 1.01
CA ALA A 70 -28.89 22.12 1.88
C ALA A 70 -29.25 23.07 3.04
N GLU A 71 -28.26 23.75 3.62
CA GLU A 71 -28.46 24.76 4.67
C GLU A 71 -29.17 26.02 4.14
N GLU A 72 -28.85 26.47 2.92
CA GLU A 72 -29.55 27.58 2.25
C GLU A 72 -31.01 27.21 1.96
N LEU A 73 -31.26 26.01 1.42
CA LEU A 73 -32.62 25.50 1.19
C LEU A 73 -33.43 25.34 2.48
N LEU A 74 -32.78 25.04 3.60
CA LEU A 74 -33.43 24.98 4.90
C LEU A 74 -33.73 26.38 5.47
N LYS A 75 -32.89 27.38 5.19
CA LYS A 75 -33.12 28.78 5.60
C LYS A 75 -34.20 29.49 4.78
N ASP A 76 -34.36 29.14 3.52
CA ASP A 76 -35.40 29.73 2.65
C ASP A 76 -36.82 29.16 2.96
N ASN A 77 -36.94 28.18 3.86
CA ASN A 77 -38.20 27.56 4.27
C ASN A 77 -38.70 27.99 5.68
N ASP A 78 -38.09 29.00 6.31
CA ASP A 78 -38.55 29.70 7.53
C ASP A 78 -39.00 31.14 7.22
#